data_AF-A0A2S0X9Y7-F1
#
_entry.id   AF-A0A2S0X9Y7-F1
#
_cell.length_a   1.000
_cell.length_b   1.000
_cell.length_c   1.000
_cell.angle_alpha   90.00
_cell.angle_beta   90.00
_cell.angle_gamma   90.00
#
_symmetry.space_group_name_H-M   'P 1'
#
loop_
_entity.id
_entity.type
_entity.pdbx_description
1 polymer ?
#
loop_
_entity_poly.entity_id
_entity_poly.type
_entity_poly.pdbx_seq_one_letter_code
_entity_poly.pdbx_strand_id
1 'polypeptide(L)'
;MRSVGRLVDNCPHTSGWDSANGEQRCRACGTRRFTGYGALRPPGLPATLTPPSRDKTQADHSAAYAISRTAVHRRLGRWVLGRAALCPST
;
A
#
# COMPACT_ATOMS: atom_id res chain seq x y z
N MET A 1 14.93 26.34 13.95
CA MET A 1 14.40 25.75 12.70
C MET A 1 14.59 24.25 12.78
N ARG A 2 13.52 23.46 12.79
CA ARG A 2 13.60 21.98 12.79
C ARG A 2 13.82 21.54 11.34
N SER A 3 14.96 20.94 11.05
CA SER A 3 15.24 20.36 9.73
C SER A 3 14.30 19.18 9.48
N VAL A 4 13.31 19.36 8.61
CA VAL A 4 12.37 18.31 8.20
C VAL A 4 12.95 17.62 6.98
N GLY A 5 13.77 16.59 7.20
CA GLY A 5 14.23 15.68 6.15
C GLY A 5 15.72 15.80 5.83
N ARG A 6 16.43 14.68 5.99
CA ARG A 6 17.77 14.47 5.44
C ARG A 6 17.59 14.11 3.97
N LEU A 7 18.18 14.87 3.04
CA LEU A 7 18.35 14.38 1.67
C LEU A 7 19.22 13.13 1.76
N VAL A 8 18.63 11.98 1.50
CA VAL A 8 19.36 10.71 1.41
C VAL A 8 19.85 10.60 -0.02
N ASP A 9 21.09 10.14 -0.22
CA ASP A 9 21.60 9.78 -1.54
C ASP A 9 20.56 8.92 -2.28
N ASN A 10 20.38 9.18 -3.58
CA ASN A 10 19.42 8.47 -4.41
C ASN A 10 19.70 6.96 -4.35
N CYS A 11 18.96 6.24 -3.49
CA CYS A 11 19.08 4.81 -3.37
C CYS A 11 18.24 4.17 -4.49
N PRO A 12 18.86 3.42 -5.42
CA PRO A 12 18.15 2.90 -6.59
C PRO A 12 17.17 1.76 -6.23
N HIS A 13 17.21 1.26 -4.98
CA HIS A 13 16.27 0.26 -4.47
C HIS A 13 16.23 -1.06 -5.27
N THR A 14 17.27 -1.33 -6.07
CA THR A 14 17.38 -2.52 -6.93
C THR A 14 17.87 -3.77 -6.19
N SER A 15 18.63 -3.60 -5.09
CA SER A 15 19.20 -4.71 -4.32
C SER A 15 19.44 -4.31 -2.85
N GLY A 16 19.99 -5.23 -2.05
CA GLY A 16 20.40 -4.93 -0.67
C GLY A 16 19.26 -4.89 0.36
N TRP A 17 18.24 -5.74 0.18
CA TRP A 17 17.06 -5.83 1.03
C TRP A 17 17.18 -6.92 2.09
N ASP A 18 16.94 -6.56 3.36
CA ASP A 18 16.70 -7.53 4.43
C ASP A 18 15.21 -7.85 4.48
N SER A 19 14.85 -9.14 4.58
CA SER A 19 13.45 -9.59 4.59
C SER A 19 13.07 -10.19 5.93
N ALA A 20 11.94 -9.75 6.51
CA ALA A 20 11.38 -10.34 7.72
C ALA A 20 9.86 -10.11 7.76
N ASN A 21 9.08 -11.13 8.14
CA ASN A 21 7.66 -11.00 8.48
C ASN A 21 6.77 -10.28 7.44
N GLY A 22 7.05 -10.44 6.13
CA GLY A 22 6.28 -9.75 5.07
C GLY A 22 6.70 -8.29 4.84
N GLU A 23 7.87 -7.91 5.35
CA GLU A 23 8.49 -6.61 5.16
C GLU A 23 9.90 -6.78 4.57
N GLN A 24 10.30 -5.83 3.75
CA GLN A 24 11.67 -5.65 3.30
C GLN A 24 12.20 -4.27 3.66
N ARG A 25 13.40 -4.22 4.22
CA ARG A 25 14.11 -2.98 4.59
C ARG A 25 15.40 -2.85 3.81
N CYS A 26 15.62 -1.69 3.19
CA CYS A 26 16.87 -1.39 2.50
C CYS A 26 17.96 -1.13 3.53
N ARG A 27 19.08 -1.86 3.46
CA ARG A 27 20.21 -1.69 4.38
C ARG A 27 20.89 -0.33 4.28
N ALA A 28 20.89 0.28 3.09
CA ALA A 28 21.61 1.52 2.83
C ALA A 28 20.87 2.77 3.33
N CYS A 29 19.58 2.91 2.97
CA CYS A 29 18.79 4.11 3.28
C CYS A 29 17.71 3.88 4.34
N GLY A 30 17.46 2.64 4.73
CA GLY A 30 16.43 2.30 5.72
C GLY A 30 14.99 2.29 5.19
N THR A 31 14.76 2.59 3.90
CA THR A 31 13.44 2.51 3.25
C THR A 31 12.80 1.15 3.49
N ARG A 32 11.51 1.14 3.80
CA ARG A 32 10.70 -0.07 4.01
C ARG A 32 9.73 -0.26 2.85
N ARG A 33 9.56 -1.51 2.41
CA ARG A 33 8.47 -1.94 1.51
C ARG A 33 7.82 -3.18 2.08
N PHE A 34 6.51 -3.29 1.94
CA PHE A 34 5.74 -4.42 2.45
C PHE A 34 5.52 -5.42 1.33
N THR A 35 5.93 -6.67 1.56
CA THR A 35 5.79 -7.78 0.60
C THR A 35 4.64 -8.72 0.94
N GLY A 36 4.04 -8.57 2.13
CA GLY A 36 2.83 -9.27 2.52
C GLY A 36 1.90 -8.38 3.35
N TYR A 37 0.59 -8.58 3.22
CA TYR A 37 -0.39 -7.76 3.93
C TYR A 37 -0.35 -7.96 5.44
N GLY A 38 0.13 -9.12 5.90
CA GLY A 38 0.37 -9.39 7.32
C GLY A 38 1.25 -8.33 8.00
N ALA A 39 2.19 -7.73 7.28
CA ALA A 39 3.04 -6.66 7.82
C ALA A 39 2.33 -5.30 7.95
N LEU A 40 1.19 -5.13 7.27
CA LEU A 40 0.33 -3.94 7.36
C LEU A 40 -0.74 -4.06 8.44
N ARG A 41 -0.86 -5.24 9.08
CA ARG A 41 -1.90 -5.48 10.08
C ARG A 41 -1.57 -4.74 11.39
N PRO A 42 -2.56 -4.07 12.01
CA PRO A 42 -2.43 -3.55 13.35
C PRO A 42 -1.99 -4.66 14.34
N PRO A 43 -1.14 -4.34 15.32
CA PRO A 43 -0.80 -5.28 16.38
C PRO A 43 -2.04 -5.64 17.20
N GLY A 44 -2.09 -6.88 17.73
CA GLY A 44 -3.16 -7.34 18.62
C GLY A 44 -4.43 -7.86 17.93
N LEU A 45 -4.43 -8.03 16.62
CA LEU A 45 -5.53 -8.70 15.92
C LEU A 45 -5.64 -10.17 16.37
N PRO A 46 -6.85 -10.67 16.70
CA PRO A 46 -7.02 -12.06 17.10
C PRO A 46 -6.58 -13.03 16.00
N ALA A 47 -5.94 -14.13 16.41
CA ALA A 47 -5.38 -15.13 15.51
C ALA A 47 -6.45 -15.74 14.57
N THR A 48 -7.70 -15.78 15.00
CA THR A 48 -8.86 -16.23 14.19
C THR A 48 -9.11 -15.38 12.95
N LEU A 49 -8.68 -14.12 12.94
CA LEU A 49 -8.74 -13.25 11.76
C LEU A 49 -7.50 -13.38 10.87
N THR A 50 -6.54 -14.23 11.23
CA THR A 50 -5.33 -14.49 10.44
C THR A 50 -5.53 -15.74 9.60
N PRO A 51 -5.55 -15.61 8.25
CA PRO A 51 -5.70 -16.78 7.40
C PRO A 51 -4.54 -17.78 7.63
N PRO A 52 -4.79 -19.09 7.50
CA PRO A 52 -3.75 -20.11 7.55
C PRO A 52 -2.60 -19.77 6.59
N SER A 53 -1.37 -20.14 6.93
CA SER A 53 -0.17 -19.74 6.15
C SER A 53 -0.26 -20.08 4.66
N ARG A 54 -0.91 -21.19 4.30
CA ARG A 54 -1.16 -21.59 2.90
C ARG A 54 -2.12 -20.66 2.15
N ASP A 55 -3.04 -20.00 2.86
CA ASP A 55 -4.13 -19.20 2.30
C ASP A 55 -3.83 -17.69 2.37
N LYS A 56 -2.74 -17.28 3.06
CA LYS A 56 -2.35 -15.87 3.22
C LYS A 56 -2.21 -15.16 1.88
N THR A 57 -1.48 -15.75 0.94
CA THR A 57 -1.27 -15.16 -0.39
C THR A 57 -2.59 -14.96 -1.14
N GLN A 58 -3.51 -15.93 -1.06
CA GLN A 58 -4.79 -15.85 -1.75
C GLN A 58 -5.76 -14.86 -1.08
N ALA A 59 -5.77 -14.80 0.25
CA ALA A 59 -6.49 -13.79 1.01
C ALA A 59 -5.96 -12.38 0.71
N ASP A 60 -4.65 -12.23 0.57
CA ASP A 60 -4.01 -10.96 0.22
C ASP A 60 -4.38 -10.52 -1.21
N HIS A 61 -4.36 -11.44 -2.17
CA HIS A 61 -4.78 -11.16 -3.55
C HIS A 61 -6.27 -10.77 -3.62
N SER A 62 -7.14 -11.44 -2.88
CA SER A 62 -8.58 -11.13 -2.89
C SER A 62 -8.87 -9.77 -2.25
N ALA A 63 -8.19 -9.42 -1.15
CA ALA A 63 -8.28 -8.12 -0.52
C ALA A 63 -7.77 -6.99 -1.44
N ALA A 64 -6.61 -7.18 -2.07
CA ALA A 64 -6.05 -6.22 -3.03
C ALA A 64 -6.97 -6.01 -4.24
N TYR A 65 -7.60 -7.09 -4.72
CA TYR A 65 -8.60 -7.02 -5.79
C TYR A 65 -9.85 -6.24 -5.37
N ALA A 66 -10.38 -6.48 -4.17
CA ALA A 66 -11.53 -5.75 -3.64
C ALA A 66 -11.23 -4.24 -3.50
N ILE A 67 -10.09 -3.90 -2.91
CA ILE A 67 -9.66 -2.50 -2.72
C ILE A 67 -9.44 -1.82 -4.07
N SER A 68 -8.77 -2.47 -5.02
CA SER A 68 -8.53 -1.90 -6.35
C SER A 68 -9.85 -1.66 -7.10
N ARG A 69 -10.81 -2.58 -7.05
CA ARG A 69 -12.16 -2.37 -7.59
C ARG A 69 -12.85 -1.17 -6.95
N THR A 70 -12.87 -1.09 -5.62
CA THR A 70 -13.49 0.06 -4.93
C THR A 70 -12.79 1.38 -5.26
N ALA A 71 -11.47 1.40 -5.34
CA ALA A 71 -10.69 2.57 -5.70
C ALA A 71 -10.96 3.01 -7.15
N VAL A 72 -11.06 2.08 -8.10
CA VAL A 72 -11.45 2.34 -9.49
C VAL A 72 -12.85 2.94 -9.56
N HIS A 73 -13.83 2.36 -8.86
CA HIS A 73 -15.19 2.90 -8.81
C HIS A 73 -15.23 4.32 -8.20
N ARG A 74 -14.48 4.57 -7.12
CA ARG A 74 -14.38 5.91 -6.51
C ARG A 74 -13.70 6.92 -7.43
N ARG A 75 -12.68 6.50 -8.18
CA ARG A 75 -11.99 7.36 -9.15
C ARG A 75 -12.96 7.75 -10.27
N LEU A 76 -13.66 6.80 -10.86
CA LEU A 76 -14.65 7.06 -11.92
C LEU A 76 -15.81 7.93 -11.43
N GLY A 77 -16.34 7.71 -10.21
CA GLY A 77 -17.37 8.58 -9.63
C GLY A 77 -16.92 10.03 -9.44
N ARG A 78 -15.65 10.26 -9.10
CA ARG A 78 -15.07 11.62 -9.00
C ARG A 78 -14.92 12.29 -10.37
N TRP A 79 -14.62 11.53 -11.42
CA TRP A 79 -14.53 12.05 -12.79
C TRP A 79 -15.91 12.35 -13.41
N VAL A 80 -16.95 11.58 -13.08
CA VAL A 80 -18.32 11.82 -13.57
C VAL A 80 -18.93 13.07 -12.93
N LEU A 81 -18.73 13.30 -11.63
CA LEU A 81 -19.16 14.53 -10.96
C LEU A 81 -18.34 15.77 -11.39
N GLY A 82 -17.07 15.58 -11.74
CA GLY A 82 -16.21 16.67 -12.26
C GLY A 82 -16.59 17.16 -13.66
N ARG A 83 -17.14 16.30 -14.52
CA ARG A 83 -17.61 16.70 -15.87
C ARG A 83 -19.01 17.33 -15.88
N ALA A 84 -19.87 16.99 -14.92
CA ALA A 84 -21.20 17.61 -14.80
C ALA A 84 -21.13 19.08 -14.35
N ALA A 85 -20.06 19.50 -13.68
CA ALA A 85 -19.86 20.88 -13.22
C ALA A 85 -19.29 21.84 -14.29
N LEU A 86 -19.04 21.37 -15.53
CA LEU A 86 -18.38 22.14 -16.59
C LEU A 86 -19.27 22.47 -17.80
N CYS A 87 -20.57 22.17 -17.75
CA CYS A 87 -21.52 22.62 -18.78
C CYS A 87 -22.33 23.82 -18.25
N PRO A 88 -21.97 25.07 -18.58
CA PRO A 88 -22.93 26.17 -18.52
C PRO A 88 -23.95 25.96 -19.65
N SER A 89 -25.21 25.82 -19.27
CA SER A 89 -26.35 25.92 -20.18
C SER A 89 -26.37 27.34 -20.77
N THR A 90 -26.00 27.48 -22.04
CA THR A 90 -26.36 28.65 -22.86
C THR A 90 -27.79 28.55 -23.33
#